data_AF-A0A1I3J801-F1
#
_entry.id   AF-A0A1I3J801-F1
#
_cell.length_a   1.000
_cell.length_b   1.000
_cell.length_c   1.000
_cell.angle_alpha   90.00
_cell.angle_beta   90.00
_cell.angle_gamma   90.00
#
_symmetry.space_group_name_H-M   'P 1'
#
loop_
_entity.id
_entity.type
_entity.pdbx_description
1 polymer ?
#
loop_
_entity_poly.entity_id
_entity_poly.type
_entity_poly.pdbx_seq_one_letter_code
_entity_poly.pdbx_strand_id
1 'polypeptide(L)'
;MTKEKKNIQKTDGGIFRIFELITESIGWLQIVASPLLIGLILGAIIYFPDPTTTRLALGIIVATLGLVIGVIWATKQWKGKGTIWFMSRIMATPELDKPDEEVKPNTGSNDGQKGNR
;
A
#
# COMPACT_ATOMS: atom_id res chain seq x y z
N MET A 1 -17.53 39.27 29.01
CA MET A 1 -17.85 38.02 28.30
C MET A 1 -16.91 37.88 27.10
N THR A 2 -16.27 36.71 26.94
CA THR A 2 -15.81 36.15 25.65
C THR A 2 -14.44 36.55 25.07
N LYS A 3 -13.31 36.35 25.79
CA LYS A 3 -11.98 36.28 25.12
C LYS A 3 -11.04 35.15 25.56
N GLU A 4 -11.53 34.12 26.26
CA GLU A 4 -10.63 33.09 26.84
C GLU A 4 -10.72 31.68 26.24
N LYS A 5 -11.47 31.45 25.16
CA LYS A 5 -11.66 30.09 24.62
C LYS A 5 -11.03 29.87 23.25
N LYS A 6 -9.73 30.15 23.07
CA LYS A 6 -9.06 29.84 21.78
C LYS A 6 -7.60 29.43 21.85
N ASN A 7 -7.12 28.93 22.98
CA ASN A 7 -5.72 28.51 23.13
C ASN A 7 -5.52 27.15 23.81
N ILE A 8 -6.44 26.21 23.59
CA ILE A 8 -6.29 24.83 24.09
C ILE A 8 -6.61 23.85 22.96
N GLN A 9 -5.83 23.86 21.87
CA GLN A 9 -5.78 22.75 20.90
C GLN A 9 -4.52 22.90 20.02
N LYS A 10 -3.32 22.76 20.59
CA LYS A 10 -2.10 22.61 19.76
C LYS A 10 -0.98 21.87 20.49
N THR A 11 -1.30 20.67 20.94
CA THR A 11 -0.40 19.69 21.56
C THR A 11 -1.28 18.45 21.53
N ASP A 12 -1.19 17.60 20.50
CA ASP A 12 -0.50 16.30 20.61
C ASP A 12 -0.32 15.65 19.21
N GLY A 13 0.39 16.31 18.30
CA GLY A 13 0.53 15.84 16.91
C GLY A 13 1.88 15.21 16.55
N GLY A 14 2.87 15.24 17.44
CA GLY A 14 4.25 14.84 17.11
C GLY A 14 4.41 13.33 16.90
N ILE A 15 3.96 12.53 17.88
CA ILE A 15 4.13 11.08 17.86
C ILE A 15 3.38 10.45 16.68
N PHE A 16 2.14 10.88 16.40
CA PHE A 16 1.33 10.37 15.30
C PHE A 16 1.97 10.61 13.92
N ARG A 17 2.58 11.78 13.71
CA ARG A 17 3.31 12.09 12.47
C ARG A 17 4.57 11.22 12.29
N ILE A 18 5.23 10.85 13.39
CA ILE A 18 6.39 9.96 13.36
C ILE A 18 5.95 8.53 12.99
N PHE A 19 4.86 8.03 13.57
CA PHE A 19 4.29 6.74 13.19
C PHE A 19 3.84 6.69 11.72
N GLU A 20 3.23 7.77 11.22
CA GLU A 20 2.88 7.91 9.81
C GLU A 20 4.13 7.86 8.92
N LEU A 21 5.19 8.61 9.25
CA LEU A 21 6.47 8.57 8.54
C LEU A 21 7.13 7.18 8.56
N ILE A 22 7.13 6.49 9.71
CA ILE A 22 7.72 5.16 9.85
C ILE A 22 6.96 4.15 8.98
N THR A 23 5.63 4.12 9.09
CA THR A 23 4.80 3.17 8.33
C THR A 23 4.89 3.45 6.83
N GLU A 24 4.92 4.72 6.42
CA GLU A 24 5.12 5.12 5.02
C GLU A 24 6.50 4.75 4.49
N SER A 25 7.54 4.88 5.32
CA SER A 25 8.92 4.47 4.98
C SER A 25 9.05 2.95 4.81
N ILE A 26 8.37 2.16 5.65
CA ILE A 26 8.35 0.69 5.52
C ILE A 26 7.72 0.29 4.18
N GLY A 27 6.58 0.90 3.84
CA GLY A 27 5.95 0.67 2.56
C GLY A 27 6.86 1.09 1.39
N TRP A 28 7.57 2.22 1.51
CA TRP A 28 8.51 2.68 0.48
C TRP A 28 9.64 1.66 0.27
N LEU A 29 10.24 1.16 1.35
CA LEU A 29 11.25 0.09 1.32
C LEU A 29 10.72 -1.17 0.65
N GLN A 30 9.48 -1.56 0.91
CA GLN A 30 8.85 -2.72 0.28
C GLN A 30 8.66 -2.55 -1.23
N ILE A 31 8.36 -1.33 -1.69
CA ILE A 31 8.30 -1.00 -3.13
C ILE A 31 9.69 -1.07 -3.77
N VAL A 32 10.72 -0.50 -3.13
CA VAL A 32 12.11 -0.55 -3.61
C VAL A 32 12.63 -1.98 -3.68
N ALA A 33 12.22 -2.83 -2.73
CA ALA A 33 12.70 -4.20 -2.63
C ALA A 33 12.43 -5.03 -3.89
N SER A 34 11.32 -4.79 -4.60
CA SER A 34 10.98 -5.58 -5.79
C SER A 34 11.97 -5.39 -6.95
N PRO A 35 12.22 -4.16 -7.46
CA PRO A 35 13.24 -3.92 -8.48
C PRO A 35 14.67 -4.31 -8.05
N LEU A 36 15.00 -4.12 -6.76
CA LEU A 36 16.29 -4.55 -6.21
C LEU A 36 16.44 -6.07 -6.22
N LEU A 37 15.42 -6.82 -5.82
CA LEU A 37 15.43 -8.29 -5.83
C LEU A 37 15.58 -8.82 -7.25
N ILE A 38 14.89 -8.23 -8.22
CA ILE A 38 15.05 -8.59 -9.65
C ILE A 38 16.49 -8.32 -10.10
N GLY A 39 17.04 -7.14 -9.77
CA GLY A 39 18.43 -6.80 -10.07
C GLY A 39 19.44 -7.77 -9.45
N LEU A 40 19.21 -8.19 -8.20
CA LEU A 40 20.03 -9.19 -7.52
C LEU A 40 19.92 -10.58 -8.15
N ILE A 41 18.71 -11.03 -8.50
CA ILE A 41 18.50 -12.31 -9.18
C ILE A 41 19.21 -12.31 -10.53
N LEU A 42 19.07 -11.23 -11.32
CA LEU A 42 19.77 -11.11 -12.59
C LEU A 42 21.30 -11.07 -12.41
N GLY A 43 21.80 -10.31 -11.43
CA GLY A 43 23.21 -10.29 -11.10
C GLY A 43 23.75 -11.66 -10.66
N ALA A 44 22.96 -12.42 -9.89
CA ALA A 44 23.28 -13.78 -9.48
C ALA A 44 23.33 -14.75 -10.67
N ILE A 45 22.36 -14.66 -11.60
CA ILE A 45 22.35 -15.45 -12.84
C ILE A 45 23.59 -15.14 -13.69
N ILE A 46 24.04 -13.88 -13.69
CA ILE A 46 25.26 -13.49 -14.40
C ILE A 46 26.52 -14.00 -13.68
N TYR A 47 26.56 -14.05 -12.35
CA TYR A 47 27.79 -14.40 -11.61
C TYR A 47 27.98 -15.92 -11.43
N PHE A 48 26.93 -16.65 -11.00
CA PHE A 48 27.06 -18.06 -10.60
C PHE A 48 27.59 -19.04 -11.65
N PRO A 49 27.30 -18.90 -12.96
CA PRO A 49 27.77 -19.86 -13.94
C PRO A 49 29.29 -19.87 -14.15
N ASP A 50 29.97 -18.75 -13.88
CA ASP A 50 31.43 -18.59 -14.00
C ASP A 50 31.85 -17.38 -13.15
N PRO A 51 32.20 -17.60 -11.87
CA PRO A 51 32.44 -16.53 -10.90
C PRO A 51 33.80 -15.86 -11.14
N THR A 52 33.81 -14.84 -12.00
CA THR A 52 34.97 -13.99 -12.30
C THR A 52 34.78 -12.57 -11.77
N THR A 53 35.89 -11.86 -11.54
CA THR A 53 35.87 -10.45 -11.09
C THR A 53 35.09 -9.54 -12.05
N THR A 54 35.19 -9.79 -13.37
CA THR A 54 34.46 -9.03 -14.39
C THR A 54 32.96 -9.24 -14.31
N ARG A 55 32.50 -10.49 -14.10
CA ARG A 55 31.08 -10.79 -13.96
C ARG A 55 30.51 -10.33 -12.63
N LEU A 56 31.31 -10.33 -11.57
CA LEU A 56 30.94 -9.70 -10.30
C LEU A 56 30.68 -8.20 -10.47
N ALA A 57 31.58 -7.49 -11.17
CA ALA A 57 31.39 -6.07 -11.47
C ALA A 57 30.11 -5.81 -12.27
N LEU A 58 29.84 -6.63 -13.30
CA LEU A 58 28.59 -6.55 -14.07
C LEU A 58 27.36 -6.83 -13.20
N GLY A 59 27.40 -7.84 -12.33
CA GLY A 59 26.31 -8.15 -11.41
C GLY A 59 26.02 -7.00 -10.44
N ILE A 60 27.06 -6.36 -9.91
CA ILE A 60 26.92 -5.16 -9.06
C ILE A 60 26.29 -4.01 -9.83
N ILE A 61 26.69 -3.77 -11.08
CA ILE A 61 26.09 -2.73 -11.93
C ILE A 61 24.60 -3.01 -12.13
N VAL A 62 24.23 -4.25 -12.46
CA VAL A 62 22.82 -4.64 -12.65
C VAL A 62 22.00 -4.49 -11.37
N ALA A 63 22.53 -4.93 -10.23
CA ALA A 63 21.88 -4.76 -8.93
C ALA A 63 21.72 -3.28 -8.56
N THR A 64 22.73 -2.45 -8.84
CA THR A 64 22.69 -1.00 -8.58
C THR A 64 21.66 -0.31 -9.48
N LEU A 65 21.56 -0.70 -10.75
CA LEU A 65 20.51 -0.19 -11.64
C LEU A 65 19.11 -0.57 -11.13
N GLY A 66 18.92 -1.82 -10.68
CA GLY A 66 17.69 -2.26 -10.04
C GLY A 66 17.33 -1.42 -8.81
N LEU A 67 18.31 -1.12 -7.95
CA LEU A 67 18.13 -0.25 -6.79
C LEU A 67 17.74 1.18 -7.20
N VAL A 68 18.46 1.79 -8.16
CA VAL A 68 18.19 3.16 -8.60
C VAL A 68 16.78 3.28 -9.19
N ILE A 69 16.39 2.33 -10.05
CA ILE A 69 15.04 2.30 -10.62
C ILE A 69 13.99 2.12 -9.51
N GLY A 70 14.24 1.21 -8.56
CA GLY A 70 13.37 0.99 -7.42
C GLY A 70 13.17 2.24 -6.56
N VAL A 71 14.25 2.94 -6.24
CA VAL A 71 14.23 4.21 -5.49
C VAL A 71 13.42 5.27 -6.23
N ILE A 72 13.69 5.49 -7.52
CA ILE A 72 12.97 6.49 -8.33
C ILE A 72 11.47 6.17 -8.33
N TRP A 73 11.11 4.91 -8.55
CA TRP A 73 9.72 4.48 -8.62
C TRP A 73 9.01 4.61 -7.26
N ALA A 74 9.66 4.17 -6.18
CA ALA A 74 9.10 4.27 -4.84
C ALA A 74 8.92 5.73 -4.41
N THR A 75 9.89 6.61 -4.72
CA THR A 75 9.77 8.05 -4.43
C THR A 75 8.64 8.70 -5.24
N LYS A 76 8.39 8.25 -6.48
CA LYS A 76 7.23 8.69 -7.26
C LYS A 76 5.92 8.30 -6.59
N GLN A 77 5.83 7.11 -5.99
CA GLN A 77 4.62 6.67 -5.31
C GLN A 77 4.41 7.37 -3.96
N TRP A 78 5.49 7.60 -3.20
CA TRP A 78 5.45 8.37 -1.95
C TRP A 78 4.90 9.77 -2.19
N LYS A 79 5.45 10.51 -3.16
CA LYS A 79 5.02 11.90 -3.45
C LYS A 79 3.59 12.03 -4.00
N GLY A 80 2.98 10.94 -4.47
CA GLY A 80 1.66 10.96 -5.12
C GLY A 80 0.51 10.88 -4.12
N LYS A 81 0.15 9.66 -3.74
CA LYS A 81 -1.00 9.37 -2.84
C LYS A 81 -0.56 8.84 -1.47
N GLY A 82 0.76 8.78 -1.24
CA GLY A 82 1.38 8.16 -0.08
C GLY A 82 1.51 6.65 -0.23
N THR A 83 2.56 6.08 0.36
CA THR A 83 2.86 4.65 0.18
C THR A 83 1.85 3.75 0.88
N ILE A 84 1.27 4.22 1.99
CA ILE A 84 0.24 3.48 2.74
C ILE A 84 -1.03 3.30 1.92
N TRP A 85 -1.47 4.32 1.18
CA TRP A 85 -2.64 4.21 0.31
C TRP A 85 -2.43 3.20 -0.83
N PHE A 86 -1.19 3.13 -1.36
CA PHE A 86 -0.85 2.16 -2.39
C PHE A 86 -0.82 0.73 -1.81
N MET A 87 -0.20 0.55 -0.65
CA MET A 87 -0.12 -0.75 0.00
C MET A 87 -1.49 -1.25 0.47
N SER A 88 -2.33 -0.36 1.01
CA SER A 88 -3.69 -0.71 1.43
C SER A 88 -4.54 -1.19 0.26
N ARG A 89 -4.39 -0.60 -0.93
CA ARG A 89 -5.10 -1.05 -2.12
C ARG A 89 -4.63 -2.42 -2.64
N ILE A 90 -3.36 -2.76 -2.44
CA ILE A 90 -2.83 -4.08 -2.86
C ILE A 90 -3.23 -5.17 -1.86
N MET A 91 -3.28 -4.84 -0.56
CA MET A 91 -3.66 -5.77 0.49
C MET A 91 -5.17 -5.88 0.71
N ALA A 92 -5.95 -4.89 0.26
CA ALA A 92 -7.40 -4.94 0.33
C ALA A 92 -7.94 -6.03 -0.59
N THR A 93 -8.89 -6.80 -0.09
CA THR A 93 -9.67 -7.75 -0.89
C THR A 93 -10.80 -6.97 -1.57
N PRO A 94 -10.71 -6.64 -2.87
CA PRO A 94 -11.70 -5.78 -3.55
C PRO A 94 -13.10 -6.42 -3.58
N GLU A 95 -13.19 -7.72 -3.35
CA GLU A 95 -14.42 -8.52 -3.35
C GLU A 95 -15.38 -8.20 -2.19
N LEU A 96 -14.86 -7.70 -1.06
CA LEU A 96 -15.61 -7.45 0.19
C LEU A 96 -16.13 -6.02 0.33
N ASP A 97 -15.72 -5.10 -0.55
CA ASP A 97 -16.16 -3.69 -0.56
C ASP A 97 -17.46 -3.48 -1.36
N LYS A 98 -18.23 -4.54 -1.64
CA LYS A 98 -19.57 -4.40 -2.21
C LYS A 98 -20.46 -3.79 -1.12
N PRO A 99 -20.98 -2.56 -1.29
CA PRO A 99 -22.04 -2.11 -0.42
C PRO A 99 -23.18 -3.12 -0.59
N ASP A 100 -23.56 -3.74 0.52
CA ASP A 100 -24.60 -4.75 0.56
C ASP A 100 -25.76 -4.29 -0.32
N GLU A 101 -26.00 -5.00 -1.43
CA GLU A 101 -27.19 -4.75 -2.23
C GLU A 101 -28.37 -4.91 -1.28
N GLU A 102 -29.07 -3.80 -1.04
CA GLU A 102 -30.23 -3.73 -0.17
C GLU A 102 -31.18 -4.88 -0.52
N VAL A 103 -31.20 -5.91 0.32
CA VAL A 103 -32.22 -6.96 0.26
C VAL A 103 -33.55 -6.28 0.57
N LYS A 104 -34.24 -5.84 -0.48
CA LYS A 104 -35.60 -5.32 -0.38
C LYS A 104 -36.44 -6.36 0.35
N PRO A 105 -37.09 -6.03 1.48
CA PRO A 105 -37.90 -6.99 2.21
C PRO A 105 -39.04 -7.45 1.30
N ASN A 106 -39.06 -8.75 1.04
CA ASN A 106 -40.16 -9.42 0.35
C ASN A 106 -41.43 -9.21 1.18
N THR A 107 -42.23 -8.22 0.80
CA THR A 107 -43.50 -7.92 1.42
C THR A 107 -44.42 -9.09 1.11
N GLY A 108 -44.69 -9.89 2.15
CA GLY A 108 -45.57 -11.05 2.07
C GLY A 108 -46.91 -10.69 1.45
N SER A 109 -47.23 -11.36 0.35
CA SER A 109 -48.58 -11.41 -0.19
C SER A 109 -49.42 -12.23 0.79
N ASN A 110 -50.15 -11.55 1.66
CA ASN A 110 -51.22 -12.12 2.47
C ASN A 110 -52.40 -12.46 1.53
N ASP A 111 -52.36 -13.63 0.90
CA ASP A 111 -53.56 -14.24 0.32
C ASP A 111 -54.39 -14.88 1.45
N GLY A 112 -55.03 -13.99 2.22
CA GLY A 112 -56.06 -14.32 3.20
C GLY A 112 -57.42 -14.48 2.54
N GLN A 113 -57.75 -15.73 2.21
CA GLN A 113 -59.03 -16.37 2.49
C GLN A 113 -60.32 -15.57 2.18
N LYS A 114 -60.86 -15.80 0.97
CA LYS A 114 -62.26 -15.52 0.62
C LYS A 114 -63.21 -16.25 1.58
N GLY A 115 -64.12 -15.49 2.17
CA GLY A 115 -65.19 -16.00 3.03
C GLY A 115 -66.15 -16.94 2.30
N ASN A 116 -66.61 -17.93 3.05
CA ASN A 116 -67.81 -18.72 2.76
C ASN A 116 -68.46 -19.09 4.09
N ARG A 117 -69.43 -18.27 4.52
CA ARG A 117 -70.70 -18.62 5.19
C ARG A 117 -71.37 -17.35 5.69
#